data_AF-A0A7S2IXQ7-F1
#
_entry.id   AF-A0A7S2IXQ7-F1
#
_cell.length_a   1.000
_cell.length_b   1.000
_cell.length_c   1.000
_cell.angle_alpha   90.00
_cell.angle_beta   90.00
_cell.angle_gamma   90.00
#
_symmetry.space_group_name_H-M   'P 1'
#
loop_
_entity.id
_entity.type
_entity.pdbx_description
1 polymer ?
#
loop_
_entity_poly.entity_id
_entity_poly.type
_entity_poly.pdbx_seq_one_letter_code
_entity_poly.pdbx_strand_id
1 'polypeptide(L)'
;AFQHVNRKAVEQYENFSEQLADLQRRKAEVDAAEASIKDALRKIDEQKASAVLTTLTRVDTHFREVFSEMVPGGAGKLQVQRQAPVEDLTGRSSSSGQTPPENGLGGLTGVHIEVSFTGQAQSFLS
;
A
#
# COMPACT_ATOMS: atom_id res chain seq x y z
N ALA A 1 -66.36 -23.23 1.19
CA ALA A 1 -65.50 -24.09 2.02
C ALA A 1 -64.12 -24.14 1.39
N PHE A 2 -63.06 -23.72 2.10
CA PHE A 2 -61.69 -23.67 1.59
C PHE A 2 -61.10 -25.09 1.53
N GLN A 3 -61.34 -25.80 0.43
CA GLN A 3 -60.91 -27.20 0.23
C GLN A 3 -59.65 -27.35 -0.64
N HIS A 4 -58.93 -26.27 -0.89
CA HIS A 4 -57.64 -26.32 -1.56
C HIS A 4 -56.61 -25.48 -0.81
N VAL A 5 -56.30 -25.93 0.41
CA VAL A 5 -55.18 -25.37 1.17
C VAL A 5 -53.91 -25.94 0.54
N ASN A 6 -53.10 -25.07 -0.05
CA ASN A 6 -51.87 -25.47 -0.71
C ASN A 6 -50.79 -25.79 0.34
N ARG A 7 -50.89 -26.98 0.96
CA ARG A 7 -49.95 -27.44 1.99
C ARG A 7 -48.49 -27.45 1.50
N LYS A 8 -48.28 -27.65 0.20
CA LYS A 8 -46.96 -27.53 -0.44
C LYS A 8 -46.39 -26.12 -0.38
N ALA A 9 -47.22 -25.08 -0.40
CA ALA A 9 -46.74 -23.69 -0.26
C ALA A 9 -46.18 -23.41 1.14
N VAL A 10 -46.74 -24.05 2.18
CA VAL A 10 -46.23 -23.93 3.55
C VAL A 10 -44.87 -24.61 3.68
N GLU A 11 -44.77 -25.86 3.23
CA GLU A 11 -43.50 -26.61 3.24
C GLU A 11 -42.42 -25.94 2.35
N GLN A 12 -42.81 -25.37 1.21
CA GLN A 12 -41.89 -24.60 0.36
C GLN A 12 -41.45 -23.29 1.02
N TYR A 13 -42.36 -22.59 1.71
CA TYR A 13 -42.01 -21.37 2.44
C TYR A 13 -41.00 -21.66 3.55
N GLU A 14 -41.21 -22.72 4.32
CA GLU A 14 -40.27 -23.14 5.36
C GLU A 14 -38.89 -23.45 4.77
N ASN A 15 -38.84 -24.27 3.72
CA ASN A 15 -37.57 -24.59 3.02
C ASN A 15 -36.87 -23.35 2.45
N PHE A 16 -37.61 -22.44 1.80
CA PHE A 16 -37.02 -21.21 1.25
C PHE A 16 -36.58 -20.24 2.34
N SER A 17 -37.29 -20.19 3.47
CA SER A 17 -36.91 -19.38 4.62
C SER A 17 -35.60 -19.88 5.22
N GLU A 18 -35.41 -21.20 5.35
CA GLU A 18 -34.15 -21.80 5.81
C GLU A 18 -32.99 -21.51 4.85
N GLN A 19 -33.20 -21.68 3.54
CA GLN A 19 -32.19 -21.38 2.53
C GLN A 19 -31.78 -19.90 2.52
N LEU A 20 -32.76 -19.00 2.66
CA LEU A 20 -32.51 -17.56 2.75
C LEU A 20 -31.69 -17.22 3.99
N ALA A 21 -32.01 -17.83 5.14
CA ALA A 21 -31.24 -17.65 6.37
C ALA A 21 -29.79 -18.15 6.22
N ASP A 22 -29.57 -19.30 5.59
CA ASP A 22 -28.22 -19.81 5.30
C ASP A 22 -27.44 -18.87 4.36
N LEU A 23 -28.07 -18.40 3.29
CA LEU A 23 -27.46 -17.45 2.35
C LEU A 23 -27.12 -16.12 3.04
N GLN A 24 -28.00 -15.61 3.90
CA GLN A 24 -27.74 -14.39 4.67
C GLN A 24 -26.57 -14.57 5.63
N ARG A 25 -26.47 -15.71 6.30
CA ARG A 25 -25.36 -16.04 7.19
C ARG A 25 -24.05 -16.10 6.41
N ARG A 26 -23.99 -16.81 5.28
CA ARG A 26 -22.80 -16.89 4.44
C ARG A 26 -22.37 -15.53 3.93
N LYS A 27 -23.33 -14.68 3.54
CA LYS A 27 -23.05 -13.30 3.15
C LYS A 27 -22.37 -12.52 4.29
N ALA A 28 -22.91 -12.59 5.50
CA ALA A 28 -22.31 -11.92 6.66
C ALA A 28 -20.89 -12.43 6.97
N GLU A 29 -20.65 -13.75 6.83
CA GLU A 29 -19.31 -14.34 6.98
C GLU A 29 -18.34 -13.81 5.92
N VAL A 30 -18.77 -13.71 4.66
CA VAL A 30 -17.96 -13.15 3.55
C VAL A 30 -17.66 -11.67 3.77
N ASP A 31 -18.66 -10.86 4.13
CA ASP A 31 -18.50 -9.43 4.38
C ASP A 31 -17.51 -9.19 5.54
N ALA A 32 -17.58 -10.01 6.60
CA ALA A 32 -16.63 -9.96 7.72
C ALA A 32 -15.21 -10.37 7.31
N ALA A 33 -15.08 -11.41 6.48
CA ALA A 33 -13.79 -11.84 5.96
C ALA A 33 -13.15 -10.77 5.06
N GLU A 34 -13.93 -10.14 4.18
CA GLU A 34 -13.47 -9.04 3.34
C GLU A 34 -12.95 -7.87 4.18
N ALA A 35 -13.69 -7.48 5.23
CA ALA A 35 -13.27 -6.42 6.14
C ALA A 35 -11.94 -6.75 6.85
N SER A 36 -11.79 -8.01 7.30
CA SER A 36 -10.55 -8.49 7.94
C SER A 36 -9.35 -8.45 6.98
N ILE A 37 -9.54 -8.89 5.73
CA ILE A 37 -8.50 -8.85 4.70
C ILE A 37 -8.07 -7.41 4.41
N LYS A 38 -9.02 -6.47 4.28
CA LYS A 38 -8.71 -5.05 4.06
C LYS A 38 -7.93 -4.44 5.23
N ASP A 39 -8.29 -4.76 6.47
CA ASP A 39 -7.54 -4.30 7.65
C ASP A 39 -6.12 -4.89 7.70
N ALA A 40 -5.97 -6.17 7.37
CA ALA A 40 -4.66 -6.81 7.29
C ALA A 40 -3.78 -6.17 6.22
N LEU A 41 -4.34 -5.90 5.03
CA LEU A 41 -3.61 -5.23 3.94
C LEU A 41 -3.12 -3.85 4.38
N ARG A 42 -3.98 -3.05 5.01
CA ARG A 42 -3.60 -1.74 5.55
C ARG A 42 -2.42 -1.83 6.52
N LYS A 43 -2.45 -2.80 7.45
CA LYS A 43 -1.34 -3.00 8.41
C LYS A 43 -0.05 -3.40 7.71
N ILE A 44 -0.13 -4.24 6.69
CA ILE A 44 1.04 -4.64 5.89
C ILE A 44 1.64 -3.43 5.19
N ASP A 45 0.82 -2.57 4.59
CA ASP A 45 1.29 -1.36 3.92
C ASP A 45 1.95 -0.38 4.89
N GLU A 46 1.35 -0.16 6.06
CA GLU A 46 1.92 0.67 7.12
C GLU A 46 3.28 0.12 7.61
N GLN A 47 3.36 -1.19 7.85
CA GLN A 47 4.60 -1.85 8.26
C GLN A 47 5.68 -1.78 7.17
N LYS A 48 5.30 -1.98 5.90
CA LYS A 48 6.20 -1.84 4.74
C LYS A 48 6.77 -0.42 4.67
N ALA A 49 5.93 0.61 4.78
CA ALA A 49 6.36 2.01 4.78
C ALA A 49 7.40 2.27 5.89
N SER A 50 7.04 1.88 7.11
CA SER A 50 7.86 2.10 8.30
C SER A 50 9.21 1.36 8.21
N ALA A 51 9.20 0.10 7.77
CA ALA A 51 10.40 -0.70 7.62
C ALA A 51 11.35 -0.14 6.56
N VAL A 52 10.82 0.29 5.41
CA VAL A 52 11.62 0.90 4.34
C VAL A 52 12.24 2.22 4.81
N LEU A 53 11.47 3.11 5.44
CA LEU A 53 12.00 4.38 5.94
C LEU A 53 13.07 4.17 7.01
N THR A 54 12.82 3.27 7.97
CA THR A 54 13.79 2.92 9.02
C THR A 54 15.08 2.37 8.42
N THR A 55 14.96 1.49 7.42
CA THR A 55 16.12 0.90 6.74
C THR A 55 16.90 1.97 5.97
N LEU A 56 16.24 2.87 5.26
CA LEU A 56 16.90 3.97 4.53
C LEU A 56 17.64 4.93 5.48
N THR A 57 17.07 5.26 6.64
CA THR A 57 17.76 6.07 7.66
C THR A 57 19.01 5.36 8.20
N ARG A 58 18.92 4.05 8.43
CA ARG A 58 20.09 3.25 8.85
C ARG A 58 21.16 3.24 7.76
N VAL A 59 20.77 3.04 6.50
CA VAL A 59 21.69 3.06 5.35
C VAL A 59 22.35 4.44 5.19
N ASP A 60 21.61 5.55 5.32
CA ASP A 60 22.18 6.91 5.28
C ASP A 60 23.24 7.14 6.38
N THR A 61 22.98 6.65 7.60
CA THR A 61 23.92 6.76 8.71
C THR A 61 25.19 5.97 8.45
N HIS A 62 25.08 4.70 8.05
CA HIS A 62 26.24 3.87 7.74
C HIS A 62 27.00 4.39 6.51
N PHE A 63 26.29 4.90 5.50
CA PHE A 63 26.90 5.50 4.32
C PHE A 63 27.76 6.71 4.70
N ARG A 64 27.26 7.60 5.57
CA ARG A 64 28.03 8.74 6.10
C ARG A 64 29.30 8.31 6.81
N GLU A 65 29.18 7.34 7.72
CA GLU A 65 30.31 6.81 8.49
C GLU A 65 31.38 6.22 7.57
N VAL A 66 31.00 5.27 6.71
CA VAL A 66 31.93 4.62 5.77
C VAL A 66 32.53 5.62 4.79
N PHE A 67 31.74 6.57 4.27
CA PHE A 67 32.25 7.57 3.33
C PHE A 67 33.27 8.51 3.98
N SER A 68 33.04 8.90 5.24
CA SER A 68 33.98 9.75 5.98
C SER A 68 35.31 9.06 6.30
N GLU A 69 35.30 7.74 6.49
CA GLU A 69 36.52 6.94 6.65
C GLU A 69 37.28 6.80 5.32
N MET A 70 36.56 6.66 4.20
CA MET A 70 37.17 6.49 2.88
C MET A 70 37.70 7.80 2.28
N VAL A 71 37.04 8.93 2.55
CA VAL A 71 37.37 10.23 1.96
C VAL A 71 37.60 11.25 3.08
N PRO A 72 38.86 11.53 3.45
CA PRO A 72 39.17 12.56 4.43
C PRO A 72 38.61 13.92 4.00
N GLY A 73 37.73 14.51 4.82
CA GLY A 73 37.07 15.78 4.52
C GLY A 73 35.88 15.69 3.56
N GLY A 74 35.61 14.51 2.97
CA GLY A 74 34.42 14.28 2.18
C GLY A 74 33.17 14.01 3.03
N ALA A 75 32.00 14.39 2.52
CA ALA A 75 30.72 14.07 3.15
C ALA A 75 29.74 13.51 2.10
N GLY A 76 29.14 12.36 2.41
CA GLY A 76 28.10 11.72 1.60
C GLY A 76 26.76 11.70 2.34
N LYS A 77 25.66 11.96 1.66
CA LYS A 77 24.29 11.89 2.21
C LYS A 77 23.36 11.16 1.25
N LEU A 78 22.44 10.40 1.82
CA LEU A 78 21.41 9.69 1.07
C LEU A 78 20.06 10.37 1.34
N GLN A 79 19.43 10.85 0.26
CA GLN A 79 18.15 11.54 0.28
C GLN A 79 17.07 10.69 -0.38
N VAL A 80 15.93 10.60 0.30
CA VAL A 80 14.77 9.81 -0.15
C VAL A 80 13.90 10.69 -1.06
N GLN A 81 13.72 10.31 -2.32
CA GLN A 81 12.89 11.03 -3.27
C GLN A 81 11.45 10.56 -3.20
N ARG A 82 10.51 11.51 -3.08
CA ARG A 82 9.07 11.23 -3.11
C ARG A 82 8.44 11.94 -4.29
N GLN A 83 7.55 11.24 -4.99
CA GLN A 83 6.64 11.85 -5.94
C GLN A 83 5.73 12.80 -5.17
N ALA A 84 5.66 14.05 -5.64
CA ALA A 84 4.59 14.94 -5.19
C ALA A 84 3.24 14.28 -5.54
N PRO A 85 2.23 14.37 -4.66
CA PRO A 85 0.89 13.98 -5.03
C PRO A 85 0.49 14.81 -6.25
N VAL A 86 0.13 14.13 -7.33
CA VAL A 86 -0.45 14.80 -8.50
C VAL A 86 -1.80 15.33 -8.03
N GLU A 87 -1.86 16.62 -7.67
CA GLU A 87 -3.14 17.31 -7.50
C GLU A 87 -3.80 17.32 -8.88
N ASP A 88 -4.87 16.54 -9.00
CA ASP A 88 -5.69 16.39 -10.20
C ASP A 88 -6.37 17.74 -10.52
N LEU A 89 -5.67 18.59 -11.28
CA LEU A 89 -6.12 19.92 -11.69
C LEU A 89 -6.65 19.98 -13.13
N THR A 90 -6.96 18.85 -13.78
CA THR A 90 -7.50 18.90 -15.15
C THR A 90 -8.62 17.90 -15.38
N GLY A 91 -9.85 18.41 -15.32
CA GLY A 91 -11.03 17.69 -15.78
C GLY A 91 -10.96 17.26 -17.25
N ARG A 92 -11.73 16.19 -17.52
CA ARG A 92 -12.09 15.55 -18.82
C ARG A 92 -11.20 14.41 -19.32
N SER A 93 -11.64 13.22 -18.92
CA SER A 93 -12.17 12.17 -19.80
C SER A 93 -11.32 10.90 -20.01
N SER A 94 -11.98 9.81 -19.62
CA SER A 94 -11.99 8.45 -20.23
C SER A 94 -10.84 7.47 -19.99
N SER A 95 -11.22 6.40 -19.27
CA SER A 95 -10.87 4.99 -19.49
C SER A 95 -9.39 4.59 -19.41
N SER A 96 -8.93 4.38 -18.19
CA SER A 96 -8.14 3.21 -17.82
C SER A 96 -8.38 2.98 -16.33
N GLY A 97 -8.71 1.75 -15.93
CA GLY A 97 -9.02 1.41 -14.53
C GLY A 97 -7.99 2.03 -13.60
N GLN A 98 -8.41 3.07 -12.88
CA GLN A 98 -7.64 3.68 -11.82
C GLN A 98 -7.65 2.67 -10.68
N THR A 99 -6.65 1.80 -10.68
CA THR A 99 -6.15 1.22 -9.44
C THR A 99 -5.99 2.38 -8.45
N PRO A 100 -6.45 2.23 -7.19
CA PRO A 100 -6.15 3.21 -6.15
C PRO A 100 -4.65 3.49 -6.15
N PRO A 101 -4.16 4.66 -5.70
CA PRO A 101 -2.74 4.84 -5.43
C PRO A 101 -2.31 3.89 -4.30
N GLU A 102 -2.08 2.61 -4.63
CA GLU A 102 -1.67 1.49 -3.76
C GLU A 102 -0.18 1.58 -3.39
N ASN A 103 0.38 2.79 -3.32
CA ASN A 103 1.76 2.94 -2.92
C ASN A 103 1.80 3.20 -1.42
N GLY A 104 1.71 2.12 -0.63
CA GLY A 104 2.04 2.06 0.79
C GLY A 104 3.46 2.53 1.15
N LEU A 105 4.18 3.15 0.22
CA LEU A 105 5.45 3.84 0.41
C LEU A 105 5.31 5.37 0.30
N GLY A 106 4.09 5.91 0.30
CA GLY A 106 3.84 7.37 0.31
C GLY A 106 4.46 8.10 -0.88
N GLY A 107 4.46 7.46 -2.05
CA GLY A 107 5.06 8.01 -3.27
C GLY A 107 6.58 7.97 -3.31
N LEU A 108 7.27 7.13 -2.51
CA LEU A 108 8.70 6.90 -2.66
C LEU A 108 9.03 6.47 -4.11
N THR A 109 9.73 7.31 -4.86
CA THR A 109 10.11 7.03 -6.25
C THR A 109 11.54 6.53 -6.36
N GLY A 110 12.41 6.91 -5.44
CA GLY A 110 13.80 6.52 -5.50
C GLY A 110 14.66 7.09 -4.38
N VAL A 111 15.96 6.87 -4.54
CA VAL A 111 16.99 7.30 -3.61
C VAL A 111 18.03 8.10 -4.40
N HIS A 112 18.32 9.30 -3.91
CA HIS A 112 19.35 10.19 -4.46
C HIS A 112 20.56 10.21 -3.53
N ILE A 113 21.75 10.08 -4.08
CA ILE A 113 23.00 10.11 -3.32
C ILE A 113 23.73 11.40 -3.67
N GLU A 114 24.02 12.20 -2.65
CA GLU A 114 24.79 13.44 -2.76
C GLU A 114 26.13 13.25 -2.06
N VAL A 115 27.23 13.48 -2.77
CA VAL A 115 28.59 13.34 -2.24
C VAL A 115 29.38 14.60 -2.49
N SER A 116 30.16 15.00 -1.50
CA SER A 116 31.11 16.11 -1.57
C SER A 116 32.50 15.59 -1.27
N PHE A 117 33.45 15.97 -2.11
CA PHE A 117 34.86 15.68 -1.93
C PHE A 117 35.54 17.04 -1.71
N THR A 118 36.00 17.33 -0.50
CA THR A 118 36.75 18.57 -0.28
C THR A 118 38.11 18.40 -0.94
N GLY A 119 38.34 19.14 -2.03
CA GLY A 119 39.59 19.10 -2.76
C GLY A 119 40.75 19.66 -1.95
N GLN A 120 41.62 18.77 -1.48
CA GLN A 120 43.01 18.90 -1.87
C GLN A 120 43.26 18.00 -3.09
N ALA A 121 43.35 18.68 -4.24
CA ALA A 121 44.01 18.27 -5.48
C ALA A 121 43.61 16.93 -6.11
N GLN A 122 42.88 17.01 -7.22
CA GLN A 122 43.26 16.58 -8.57
C GLN A 122 41.99 16.16 -9.31
N SER A 123 41.52 17.06 -10.17
CA SER A 123 40.66 16.73 -11.29
C SER A 123 41.31 15.66 -12.15
N PHE A 124 40.74 14.46 -12.18
CA PHE A 124 40.89 13.56 -13.32
C PHE A 124 39.57 12.86 -13.54
N LEU A 125 38.89 13.19 -14.64
CA LEU A 125 38.64 12.25 -15.72
C LEU A 125 37.94 12.96 -16.88
N SER A 126 38.60 12.90 -18.04
CA SER A 126 38.02 13.00 -19.38
C SER A 126 37.10 11.81 -19.67
#